data_AF-A0A9E3HXW0-F1
#
_entry.id   AF-A0A9E3HXW0-F1
#
_cell.length_a   1.000
_cell.length_b   1.000
_cell.length_c   1.000
_cell.angle_alpha   90.00
_cell.angle_beta   90.00
_cell.angle_gamma   90.00
#
_symmetry.space_group_name_H-M   'P 1'
#
loop_
_entity.id
_entity.type
_entity.pdbx_description
1 polymer ?
#
loop_
_entity_poly.entity_id
_entity_poly.type
_entity_poly.pdbx_seq_one_letter_code
_entity_poly.pdbx_strand_id
1 'polypeptide(L)'
;MTFKLGVASSMEKVYFDRQQLFEAADTVELAVAGGEYESFQLVIQGHRDTLRSIRSRTEGFGFEKDESSPVSVSFNPVGYVHTTVVCDKYDSSIGWWPDPLLETGSFDLAPGEIQPVWVTVHVPRGTAAGYYYATIKVSTDGGGSREVPVKLRVWGFDLPRTPSIKTLTWVSDLSSYYGYRRGSPEAVRAKRKMYDLLLSHRLGPGGNIELTDEDIAYCMERGMNAFLLHVIPNLKRRGEEEYSASYKRELVQKLESYVRRFGPRGWLDGKAYVYNYDEVGREHWPQAKQMYELVKSVSQELRVIQCLNIPEGVKAMAGFADTWDVYVAQYEKTEVQQRVADGDEAWLAVCCYPVDRPNFFLEYPAIDGRLLGWICWQTGVTGFEYWSPNSWGENEGFPQLRGNWTANTFRNYNGDGYLTYPGPGGNPLASIRLANLRDGLEDYEYLRLLAELQGEVHIAGEVAVSTTRFTSDPRTVYRVREIIALKIEQALNRQKD
;
A
#
# COMPACT_ATOMS: atom_id res chain seq x y z
N MET A 1 33.93 -8.88 18.86
CA MET A 1 32.75 -9.40 18.13
C MET A 1 32.83 -8.89 16.70
N THR A 2 32.61 -9.73 15.69
CA THR A 2 32.77 -9.37 14.26
C THR A 2 31.68 -8.42 13.78
N PHE A 3 30.45 -8.62 14.26
CA PHE A 3 29.30 -7.75 13.98
C PHE A 3 28.32 -7.73 15.15
N LYS A 4 27.49 -6.68 15.20
CA LYS A 4 26.33 -6.57 16.09
C LYS A 4 25.06 -6.90 15.32
N LEU A 5 24.10 -7.50 16.00
CA LEU A 5 22.77 -7.79 15.50
C LEU A 5 21.77 -7.19 16.48
N GLY A 6 20.82 -6.40 15.99
CA GLY A 6 19.69 -5.94 16.75
C GLY A 6 18.41 -5.93 15.93
N VAL A 7 17.36 -5.34 16.49
CA VAL A 7 16.02 -5.31 15.90
C VAL A 7 15.48 -3.89 15.90
N ALA A 8 14.71 -3.55 14.87
CA ALA A 8 13.92 -2.33 14.79
C ALA A 8 12.51 -2.63 14.27
N SER A 9 11.57 -1.73 14.55
CA SER A 9 10.21 -1.84 14.02
C SER A 9 10.19 -1.69 12.49
N SER A 10 9.21 -2.32 11.82
CA SER A 10 8.93 -2.07 10.39
C SER A 10 8.46 -0.63 10.12
N MET A 11 7.96 0.05 11.16
CA MET A 11 7.47 1.42 11.10
C MET A 11 8.58 2.47 11.26
N GLU A 12 9.84 2.05 11.39
CA GLU A 12 11.01 2.92 11.57
C GLU A 12 11.94 2.86 10.35
N LYS A 13 12.62 3.98 10.05
CA LYS A 13 13.66 4.02 9.03
C LYS A 13 15.02 3.82 9.68
N VAL A 14 15.71 2.75 9.28
CA VAL A 14 17.07 2.47 9.71
C VAL A 14 18.04 3.03 8.66
N TYR A 15 18.77 4.08 9.02
CA TYR A 15 19.76 4.71 8.12
C TYR A 15 21.12 4.01 8.18
N PHE A 16 21.89 4.00 7.09
CA PHE A 16 23.25 3.42 7.13
C PHE A 16 24.31 4.43 7.60
N ASP A 17 24.05 5.72 7.44
CA ASP A 17 25.00 6.83 7.63
C ASP A 17 24.73 7.68 8.88
N ARG A 18 23.68 7.36 9.66
CA ARG A 18 23.33 8.06 10.89
C ARG A 18 23.59 7.18 12.09
N GLN A 19 24.15 7.77 13.15
CA GLN A 19 24.26 7.09 14.43
C GLN A 19 22.85 6.81 14.97
N GLN A 20 22.52 5.53 15.08
CA GLN A 20 21.24 5.08 15.60
C GLN A 20 21.48 4.03 16.67
N LEU A 21 20.68 4.11 17.72
CA LEU A 21 20.59 3.06 18.72
C LEU A 21 19.55 2.08 18.21
N PHE A 22 19.94 0.81 18.13
CA PHE A 22 19.04 -0.30 17.93
C PHE A 22 19.33 -1.31 19.03
N GLU A 23 18.27 -1.91 19.55
CA GLU A 23 18.38 -2.80 20.69
C GLU A 23 18.76 -4.20 20.24
N ALA A 24 19.61 -4.87 21.01
CA ALA A 24 19.66 -6.32 20.95
C ALA A 24 18.35 -6.81 21.55
N ALA A 25 17.56 -7.55 20.76
CA ALA A 25 16.34 -8.17 21.25
C ALA A 25 16.64 -9.59 21.71
N ASP A 26 16.28 -9.92 22.95
CA ASP A 26 16.32 -11.29 23.45
C ASP A 26 15.33 -12.19 22.71
N THR A 27 14.21 -11.63 22.24
CA THR A 27 13.20 -12.30 21.41
C THR A 27 12.40 -11.25 20.64
N VAL A 28 12.07 -11.54 19.39
CA VAL A 28 11.10 -10.78 18.59
C VAL A 28 9.72 -11.38 18.80
N GLU A 29 8.78 -10.58 19.30
CA GLU A 29 7.39 -10.99 19.46
C GLU A 29 6.52 -10.37 18.36
N LEU A 30 5.72 -11.21 17.70
CA LEU A 30 4.78 -10.82 16.64
C LEU A 30 3.42 -11.45 16.93
N ALA A 31 2.35 -10.81 16.46
CA ALA A 31 1.00 -11.35 16.52
C ALA A 31 0.29 -11.14 15.18
N VAL A 32 -0.23 -12.21 14.58
CA VAL A 32 -0.68 -12.23 13.17
C VAL A 32 -1.92 -13.11 13.03
N ALA A 33 -2.90 -12.69 12.23
CA ALA A 33 -4.10 -13.44 11.87
C ALA A 33 -3.83 -14.29 10.62
N GLY A 34 -4.71 -15.25 10.33
CA GLY A 34 -4.56 -16.02 9.10
C GLY A 34 -4.83 -15.16 7.86
N GLY A 35 -3.97 -15.28 6.85
CA GLY A 35 -3.98 -14.47 5.63
C GLY A 35 -3.34 -13.09 5.74
N GLU A 36 -2.59 -12.83 6.82
CA GLU A 36 -1.95 -11.54 7.11
C GLU A 36 -0.42 -11.63 7.00
N TYR A 37 0.20 -10.47 6.75
CA TYR A 37 1.63 -10.23 6.83
C TYR A 37 1.96 -9.33 8.03
N GLU A 38 3.06 -9.59 8.72
CA GLU A 38 3.61 -8.64 9.69
C GLU A 38 5.13 -8.64 9.57
N SER A 39 5.73 -7.46 9.73
CA SER A 39 7.14 -7.27 9.42
C SER A 39 7.91 -6.62 10.58
N PHE A 40 9.22 -6.83 10.58
CA PHE A 40 10.18 -6.10 11.41
C PHE A 40 11.54 -6.04 10.69
N GLN A 41 12.53 -5.38 11.29
CA GLN A 41 13.87 -5.27 10.70
C GLN A 41 14.91 -5.92 11.61
N LEU A 42 15.78 -6.75 11.02
CA LEU A 42 17.08 -7.06 11.61
C LEU A 42 18.05 -5.95 11.25
N VAL A 43 18.82 -5.47 12.22
CA VAL A 43 19.83 -4.43 12.01
C VAL A 43 21.21 -5.02 12.22
N ILE A 44 21.98 -5.12 11.15
CA ILE A 44 23.33 -5.70 11.15
C ILE A 44 24.33 -4.56 11.08
N GLN A 45 25.25 -4.49 12.05
CA GLN A 45 26.30 -3.49 12.07
C GLN A 45 27.68 -4.15 12.07
N GLY A 46 28.45 -3.87 11.01
CA GLY A 46 29.85 -4.27 10.91
C GLY A 46 30.71 -3.57 11.95
N HIS A 47 31.75 -4.24 12.45
CA HIS A 47 32.68 -3.64 13.40
C HIS A 47 33.94 -3.12 12.71
N ARG A 48 35.03 -3.90 12.67
CA ARG A 48 36.33 -3.47 12.11
C ARG A 48 36.66 -4.07 10.75
N ASP A 49 36.13 -5.24 10.45
CA ASP A 49 36.43 -5.98 9.23
C ASP A 49 35.22 -5.98 8.29
N THR A 50 35.49 -6.08 6.99
CA THR A 50 34.44 -6.31 6.00
C THR A 50 33.79 -7.67 6.26
N LEU A 51 32.47 -7.67 6.41
CA LEU A 51 31.70 -8.89 6.46
C LEU A 51 31.38 -9.33 5.03
N ARG A 52 31.63 -10.60 4.72
CA ARG A 52 31.38 -11.16 3.39
C ARG A 52 30.20 -12.13 3.43
N SER A 53 29.41 -12.11 2.36
CA SER A 53 28.32 -13.04 2.11
C SER A 53 27.40 -13.25 3.32
N ILE A 54 26.93 -12.14 3.88
CA ILE A 54 25.95 -12.12 4.95
C ILE A 54 24.66 -12.76 4.44
N ARG A 55 24.15 -13.75 5.16
CA ARG A 55 22.92 -14.49 4.82
C ARG A 55 22.02 -14.59 6.04
N SER A 56 20.74 -14.29 5.84
CA SER A 56 19.68 -14.46 6.83
C SER A 56 18.83 -15.68 6.48
N ARG A 57 18.52 -16.52 7.47
CA ARG A 57 17.61 -17.66 7.31
C ARG A 57 16.83 -17.89 8.59
N THR A 58 15.69 -18.55 8.44
CA THR A 58 14.91 -19.09 9.55
C THR A 58 15.37 -20.52 9.84
N GLU A 59 15.63 -20.84 11.10
CA GLU A 59 15.90 -22.19 11.61
C GLU A 59 14.75 -22.61 12.52
N GLY A 60 14.02 -23.65 12.10
CA GLY A 60 12.77 -24.06 12.74
C GLY A 60 11.64 -23.05 12.51
N PHE A 61 10.41 -23.52 12.35
CA PHE A 61 9.23 -22.68 12.53
C PHE A 61 8.07 -23.59 12.92
N GLY A 62 7.72 -23.57 14.21
CA GLY A 62 6.98 -24.69 14.76
C GLY A 62 5.86 -24.34 15.72
N PHE A 63 4.72 -25.02 15.57
CA PHE A 63 3.57 -24.88 16.48
C PHE A 63 3.91 -25.52 17.82
N GLU A 64 3.84 -24.77 18.92
CA GLU A 64 4.14 -25.29 20.27
C GLU A 64 5.49 -26.06 20.35
N LYS A 65 6.44 -25.72 19.46
CA LYS A 65 7.79 -26.30 19.24
C LYS A 65 7.90 -27.53 18.30
N ASP A 66 6.87 -27.92 17.55
CA ASP A 66 6.94 -28.98 16.51
C ASP A 66 7.45 -28.47 15.15
N GLU A 67 8.24 -29.23 14.39
CA GLU A 67 9.05 -28.68 13.27
C GLU A 67 8.30 -28.18 12.01
N SER A 68 7.02 -28.51 11.77
CA SER A 68 6.33 -28.12 10.53
C SER A 68 5.23 -27.07 10.73
N SER A 69 5.37 -25.93 10.07
CA SER A 69 4.36 -24.86 10.02
C SER A 69 4.15 -24.36 8.59
N PRO A 70 2.92 -23.97 8.21
CA PRO A 70 2.64 -23.33 6.93
C PRO A 70 3.12 -21.85 6.87
N VAL A 71 3.63 -21.31 7.99
CA VAL A 71 4.12 -19.94 8.06
C VAL A 71 5.36 -19.75 7.20
N SER A 72 5.35 -18.70 6.37
CA SER A 72 6.45 -18.34 5.50
C SER A 72 7.17 -17.10 6.01
N VAL A 73 8.51 -17.10 5.94
CA VAL A 73 9.35 -15.96 6.31
C VAL A 73 10.22 -15.58 5.12
N SER A 74 10.22 -14.30 4.75
CA SER A 74 11.10 -13.75 3.71
C SER A 74 12.10 -12.74 4.28
N PHE A 75 13.24 -12.63 3.61
CA PHE A 75 14.34 -11.73 4.00
C PHE A 75 14.70 -10.83 2.83
N ASN A 76 14.56 -9.53 2.99
CA ASN A 76 14.86 -8.55 1.96
C ASN A 76 15.88 -7.54 2.48
N PRO A 77 17.14 -7.55 2.00
CA PRO A 77 18.06 -6.46 2.28
C PRO A 77 17.42 -5.13 1.88
N VAL A 78 17.42 -4.15 2.77
CA VAL A 78 16.85 -2.84 2.47
C VAL A 78 17.89 -2.03 1.72
N GLY A 79 17.57 -1.67 0.47
CA GLY A 79 18.39 -0.78 -0.33
C GLY A 79 18.13 0.68 0.01
N TYR A 80 18.96 1.55 -0.55
CA TYR A 80 18.91 2.98 -0.29
C TYR A 80 18.86 3.76 -1.59
N VAL A 81 18.10 4.85 -1.55
CA VAL A 81 17.93 5.78 -2.66
C VAL A 81 18.32 7.18 -2.20
N HIS A 82 18.69 8.05 -3.14
CA HIS A 82 19.23 9.36 -2.83
C HIS A 82 18.26 10.47 -3.27
N THR A 83 17.94 11.38 -2.37
CA THR A 83 17.22 12.62 -2.70
C THR A 83 18.21 13.64 -3.24
N THR A 84 17.90 14.23 -4.40
CA THR A 84 18.79 15.17 -5.11
C THR A 84 18.25 16.60 -5.15
N VAL A 85 17.02 16.80 -4.70
CA VAL A 85 16.35 18.10 -4.68
C VAL A 85 15.64 18.32 -3.35
N VAL A 86 15.51 19.59 -2.97
CA VAL A 86 14.75 20.04 -1.80
C VAL A 86 13.44 20.65 -2.29
N CYS A 87 12.33 20.25 -1.68
CA CYS A 87 11.04 20.89 -1.81
C CYS A 87 10.85 21.94 -0.71
N ASP A 88 10.38 23.11 -1.08
CA ASP A 88 10.08 24.22 -0.17
C ASP A 88 8.74 24.07 0.58
N LYS A 89 7.96 23.02 0.28
CA LYS A 89 6.60 22.82 0.79
C LYS A 89 6.48 21.85 1.95
N TYR A 90 7.51 21.05 2.23
CA TYR A 90 7.57 20.16 3.39
C TYR A 90 9.01 20.05 3.91
N ASP A 91 9.17 19.41 5.07
CA ASP A 91 10.49 19.11 5.62
C ASP A 91 11.20 18.05 4.77
N SER A 92 11.93 18.53 3.76
CA SER A 92 12.65 17.72 2.78
C SER A 92 14.14 17.99 2.88
N SER A 93 14.96 16.99 2.54
CA SER A 93 16.41 17.11 2.63
C SER A 93 17.12 16.20 1.64
N ILE A 94 18.32 16.62 1.24
CA ILE A 94 19.24 15.82 0.42
C ILE A 94 19.90 14.77 1.31
N GLY A 95 19.88 13.52 0.87
CA GLY A 95 20.57 12.43 1.56
C GLY A 95 20.09 11.05 1.14
N TRP A 96 20.57 10.05 1.86
CA TRP A 96 20.23 8.65 1.66
C TRP A 96 19.04 8.22 2.50
N TRP A 97 18.14 7.46 1.89
CA TRP A 97 16.92 6.99 2.53
C TRP A 97 16.72 5.50 2.27
N PRO A 98 16.44 4.70 3.32
CA PRO A 98 16.09 3.29 3.16
C PRO A 98 14.68 3.20 2.56
N ASP A 99 14.51 2.41 1.50
CA ASP A 99 13.17 2.21 0.93
C ASP A 99 12.98 0.90 0.14
N PRO A 100 13.76 0.58 -0.92
CA PRO A 100 13.54 -0.63 -1.70
C PRO A 100 13.82 -1.90 -0.90
N LEU A 101 12.91 -2.86 -0.95
CA LEU A 101 13.09 -4.22 -0.44
C LEU A 101 13.73 -5.09 -1.53
N LEU A 102 15.04 -5.24 -1.48
CA LEU A 102 15.80 -5.96 -2.52
C LEU A 102 15.51 -7.46 -2.50
N GLU A 103 15.80 -8.13 -3.62
CA GLU A 103 15.67 -9.60 -3.70
C GLU A 103 16.49 -10.28 -2.60
N THR A 104 15.96 -11.38 -2.08
CA THR A 104 16.66 -12.20 -1.08
C THR A 104 17.98 -12.69 -1.68
N GLY A 105 19.06 -12.51 -0.92
CA GLY A 105 20.38 -12.93 -1.34
C GLY A 105 21.43 -12.64 -0.28
N SER A 106 22.67 -13.03 -0.59
CA SER A 106 23.81 -12.65 0.23
C SER A 106 24.32 -11.27 -0.14
N PHE A 107 24.86 -10.55 0.83
CA PHE A 107 25.52 -9.27 0.59
C PHE A 107 26.77 -9.08 1.44
N ASP A 108 27.60 -8.13 1.05
CA ASP A 108 28.78 -7.71 1.81
C ASP A 108 28.48 -6.42 2.57
N LEU A 109 29.17 -6.21 3.69
CA LEU A 109 29.05 -5.01 4.52
C LEU A 109 30.44 -4.48 4.86
N ALA A 110 30.70 -3.20 4.57
CA ALA A 110 31.98 -2.59 4.89
C ALA A 110 32.11 -2.35 6.41
N PRO A 111 33.34 -2.14 6.93
CA PRO A 111 33.55 -1.82 8.34
C PRO A 111 32.71 -0.63 8.80
N GLY A 112 32.08 -0.75 9.97
CA GLY A 112 31.26 0.31 10.58
C GLY A 112 29.89 0.55 9.96
N GLU A 113 29.59 -0.01 8.78
CA GLU A 113 28.30 0.19 8.11
C GLU A 113 27.16 -0.52 8.84
N ILE A 114 25.95 0.05 8.68
CA ILE A 114 24.70 -0.52 9.15
C ILE A 114 23.89 -1.00 7.93
N GLN A 115 23.35 -2.21 8.01
CA GLN A 115 22.47 -2.79 7.01
C GLN A 115 21.21 -3.36 7.65
N PRO A 116 20.03 -2.78 7.38
CA PRO A 116 18.76 -3.39 7.72
C PRO A 116 18.42 -4.52 6.75
N VAL A 117 17.88 -5.61 7.29
CA VAL A 117 17.22 -6.68 6.53
C VAL A 117 15.78 -6.71 6.99
N TRP A 118 14.87 -6.41 6.08
CA TRP A 118 13.43 -6.51 6.31
C TRP A 118 13.03 -7.97 6.38
N VAL A 119 12.33 -8.34 7.46
CA VAL A 119 11.80 -9.68 7.67
C VAL A 119 10.28 -9.59 7.58
N THR A 120 9.70 -10.32 6.65
CA THR A 120 8.24 -10.42 6.50
C THR A 120 7.80 -11.81 6.92
N VAL A 121 6.87 -11.90 7.87
CA VAL A 121 6.21 -13.13 8.27
C VAL A 121 4.81 -13.13 7.66
N HIS A 122 4.46 -14.20 6.95
CA HIS A 122 3.12 -14.39 6.40
C HIS A 122 2.52 -15.69 6.92
N VAL A 123 1.31 -15.59 7.46
CA VAL A 123 0.54 -16.70 8.01
C VAL A 123 -0.58 -17.02 7.03
N PRO A 124 -0.63 -18.21 6.40
CA PRO A 124 -1.75 -18.57 5.54
C PRO A 124 -3.08 -18.64 6.31
N ARG A 125 -4.20 -18.38 5.62
CA ARG A 125 -5.56 -18.54 6.18
C ARG A 125 -5.79 -19.98 6.64
N GLY A 126 -6.51 -20.15 7.75
CA GLY A 126 -6.78 -21.45 8.36
C GLY A 126 -5.59 -22.04 9.12
N THR A 127 -4.50 -21.30 9.31
CA THR A 127 -3.41 -21.71 10.21
C THR A 127 -3.95 -21.81 11.64
N ALA A 128 -3.54 -22.85 12.37
CA ALA A 128 -4.01 -23.07 13.74
C ALA A 128 -3.59 -21.90 14.66
N ALA A 129 -4.52 -21.46 15.50
CA ALA A 129 -4.25 -20.45 16.51
C ALA A 129 -3.29 -20.99 17.58
N GLY A 130 -2.38 -20.14 18.07
CA GLY A 130 -1.44 -20.50 19.13
C GLY A 130 -0.06 -19.89 18.92
N TYR A 131 0.92 -20.39 19.67
CA TYR A 131 2.28 -19.86 19.61
C TYR A 131 3.18 -20.71 18.71
N TYR A 132 3.86 -20.01 17.80
CA TYR A 132 4.90 -20.56 16.95
C TYR A 132 6.26 -20.00 17.33
N TYR A 133 7.28 -20.85 17.26
CA TYR A 133 8.65 -20.49 17.63
C TYR A 133 9.62 -20.76 16.48
N ALA A 134 10.57 -19.86 16.30
CA ALA A 134 11.63 -19.97 15.31
C ALA A 134 12.89 -19.25 15.82
N THR A 135 14.03 -19.54 15.19
CA THR A 135 15.24 -18.76 15.36
C THR A 135 15.64 -18.18 14.02
N ILE A 136 15.84 -16.86 13.95
CA ILE A 136 16.44 -16.25 12.76
C ILE A 136 17.93 -16.17 12.96
N LYS A 137 18.68 -16.73 12.02
CA LYS A 137 20.14 -16.75 12.02
C LYS A 137 20.70 -15.87 10.92
N VAL A 138 21.60 -14.98 11.32
CA VAL A 138 22.45 -14.19 10.43
C VAL A 138 23.85 -14.78 10.47
N SER A 139 24.34 -15.23 9.31
CA SER A 139 25.66 -15.85 9.16
C SER A 139 26.51 -15.07 8.16
N THR A 140 27.83 -15.07 8.36
CA THR A 140 28.80 -14.46 7.43
C THR A 140 29.94 -15.44 7.16
N ASP A 141 30.59 -15.30 6.02
CA ASP A 141 31.78 -16.11 5.71
C ASP A 141 32.94 -15.67 6.61
N GLY A 142 33.52 -16.61 7.36
CA GLY A 142 34.65 -16.37 8.28
C GLY A 142 34.35 -15.52 9.53
N GLY A 143 33.20 -14.82 9.58
CA GLY A 143 32.84 -13.90 10.67
C GLY A 143 31.88 -14.45 11.71
N GLY A 144 31.39 -15.68 11.53
CA GLY A 144 30.54 -16.41 12.48
C GLY A 144 29.04 -16.20 12.23
N SER A 145 28.24 -16.44 13.26
CA SER A 145 26.79 -16.22 13.21
C SER A 145 26.24 -15.57 14.47
N ARG A 146 25.06 -14.96 14.34
CA ARG A 146 24.24 -14.39 15.40
C ARG A 146 22.80 -14.79 15.16
N GLU A 147 22.04 -14.88 16.24
CA GLU A 147 20.69 -15.43 16.23
C GLU A 147 19.76 -14.53 17.01
N VAL A 148 18.51 -14.47 16.58
CA VAL A 148 17.41 -13.78 17.27
C VAL A 148 16.23 -14.75 17.34
N PRO A 149 15.79 -15.16 18.53
CA PRO A 149 14.57 -15.94 18.71
C PRO A 149 13.34 -15.16 18.25
N VAL A 150 12.36 -15.86 17.69
CA VAL A 150 11.06 -15.32 17.28
C VAL A 150 9.96 -16.11 17.97
N LYS A 151 9.02 -15.37 18.56
CA LYS A 151 7.77 -15.89 19.11
C LYS A 151 6.61 -15.23 18.39
N LEU A 152 5.92 -16.02 17.57
CA LEU A 152 4.76 -15.58 16.80
C LEU A 152 3.48 -16.09 17.48
N ARG A 153 2.54 -15.21 17.81
CA ARG A 153 1.16 -15.59 18.09
C ARG A 153 0.35 -15.59 16.80
N VAL A 154 -0.29 -16.72 16.49
CA VAL A 154 -1.32 -16.79 15.46
C VAL A 154 -2.70 -16.65 16.12
N TRP A 155 -3.48 -15.66 15.70
CA TRP A 155 -4.84 -15.44 16.18
C TRP A 155 -5.83 -16.45 15.57
N GLY A 156 -6.90 -16.76 16.30
CA GLY A 156 -7.95 -17.70 15.89
C GLY A 156 -8.98 -17.17 14.89
N PHE A 157 -8.57 -16.24 14.01
CA PHE A 157 -9.38 -15.71 12.94
C PHE A 157 -8.54 -15.40 11.69
N ASP A 158 -9.21 -15.31 10.55
CA ASP A 158 -8.61 -15.02 9.25
C ASP A 158 -9.03 -13.62 8.76
N LEU A 159 -8.12 -12.92 8.08
CA LEU A 159 -8.46 -11.74 7.29
C LEU A 159 -9.02 -12.15 5.93
N PRO A 160 -9.97 -11.41 5.34
CA PRO A 160 -10.52 -11.75 4.04
C PRO A 160 -9.46 -11.62 2.93
N ARG A 161 -9.61 -12.42 1.86
CA ARG A 161 -8.75 -12.33 0.65
C ARG A 161 -8.97 -11.01 -0.08
N THR A 162 -10.23 -10.67 -0.29
CA THR A 162 -10.62 -9.38 -0.85
C THR A 162 -10.70 -8.39 0.29
N PRO A 163 -9.90 -7.30 0.29
CA PRO A 163 -10.01 -6.27 1.30
C PRO A 163 -11.40 -5.64 1.31
N SER A 164 -11.87 -5.25 2.49
CA SER A 164 -13.14 -4.56 2.71
C SER A 164 -13.06 -3.11 2.22
N ILE A 165 -11.90 -2.46 2.38
CA ILE A 165 -11.61 -1.14 1.80
C ILE A 165 -11.19 -1.26 0.35
N LYS A 166 -11.74 -0.41 -0.52
CA LYS A 166 -11.40 -0.40 -1.95
C LYS A 166 -10.04 0.24 -2.18
N THR A 167 -9.29 -0.28 -3.14
CA THR A 167 -8.02 0.33 -3.52
C THR A 167 -7.86 0.44 -5.02
N LEU A 168 -7.24 1.55 -5.45
CA LEU A 168 -7.05 1.87 -6.86
C LEU A 168 -5.69 2.53 -7.11
N THR A 169 -4.97 2.04 -8.12
CA THR A 169 -3.74 2.66 -8.60
C THR A 169 -3.53 2.51 -10.11
N TRP A 170 -2.81 3.44 -10.75
CA TRP A 170 -2.50 3.42 -12.18
C TRP A 170 -1.11 2.85 -12.44
N VAL A 171 -1.08 1.58 -12.84
CA VAL A 171 0.17 0.91 -13.22
C VAL A 171 0.60 1.36 -14.61
N SER A 172 1.77 1.99 -14.69
CA SER A 172 2.43 2.34 -15.96
C SER A 172 2.97 1.10 -16.67
N ASP A 173 3.04 1.13 -18.01
CA ASP A 173 3.59 0.02 -18.81
C ASP A 173 5.07 -0.23 -18.46
N LEU A 174 5.38 -1.48 -18.10
CA LEU A 174 6.73 -1.89 -17.74
C LEU A 174 7.61 -2.13 -18.98
N SER A 175 7.01 -2.28 -20.17
CA SER A 175 7.71 -2.74 -21.38
C SER A 175 8.87 -1.82 -21.78
N SER A 176 8.67 -0.50 -21.70
CA SER A 176 9.70 0.49 -22.02
C SER A 176 10.92 0.37 -21.12
N TYR A 177 10.70 0.23 -19.81
CA TYR A 177 11.77 0.14 -18.81
C TYR A 177 12.66 -1.09 -19.02
N TYR A 178 12.03 -2.23 -19.30
CA TYR A 178 12.73 -3.49 -19.47
C TYR A 178 13.19 -3.77 -20.92
N GLY A 179 12.91 -2.86 -21.86
CA GLY A 179 13.19 -3.07 -23.28
C GLY A 179 12.40 -4.23 -23.90
N TYR A 180 11.24 -4.57 -23.33
CA TYR A 180 10.37 -5.62 -23.86
C TYR A 180 9.49 -5.08 -24.98
N ARG A 181 9.23 -5.92 -25.98
CA ARG A 181 8.22 -5.61 -26.99
C ARG A 181 6.83 -5.68 -26.34
N ARG A 182 6.02 -4.62 -26.44
CA ARG A 182 4.66 -4.59 -25.89
C ARG A 182 3.86 -5.82 -26.35
N GLY A 183 3.24 -6.51 -25.39
CA GLY A 183 2.48 -7.75 -25.63
C GLY A 183 3.33 -9.01 -25.84
N SER A 184 4.67 -8.94 -25.73
CA SER A 184 5.49 -10.16 -25.72
C SER A 184 5.24 -10.98 -24.45
N PRO A 185 5.55 -12.29 -24.45
CA PRO A 185 5.45 -13.12 -23.24
C PRO A 185 6.20 -12.54 -22.04
N GLU A 186 7.35 -11.90 -22.25
CA GLU A 186 8.14 -11.22 -21.22
C GLU A 186 7.37 -10.04 -20.62
N ALA A 187 6.80 -9.17 -21.47
CA ALA A 187 6.01 -8.03 -21.04
C ALA A 187 4.75 -8.46 -20.25
N VAL A 188 4.06 -9.50 -20.74
CA VAL A 188 2.89 -10.06 -20.03
C VAL A 188 3.30 -10.65 -18.68
N ARG A 189 4.40 -11.40 -18.60
CA ARG A 189 4.92 -11.94 -17.33
C ARG A 189 5.30 -10.83 -16.34
N ALA A 190 6.00 -9.79 -16.78
CA ALA A 190 6.39 -8.66 -15.93
C ALA A 190 5.15 -7.92 -15.39
N LYS A 191 4.15 -7.69 -16.25
CA LYS A 191 2.86 -7.10 -15.87
C LYS A 191 2.14 -7.95 -14.80
N ARG A 192 2.07 -9.27 -14.98
CA ARG A 192 1.44 -10.19 -14.01
C ARG A 192 2.16 -10.17 -12.67
N LYS A 193 3.50 -10.15 -12.66
CA LYS A 193 4.30 -10.03 -11.43
C LYS A 193 4.05 -8.71 -10.70
N MET A 194 3.87 -7.60 -11.44
CA MET A 194 3.46 -6.33 -10.84
C MET A 194 2.07 -6.42 -10.20
N TYR A 195 1.09 -7.05 -10.87
CA TYR A 195 -0.23 -7.25 -10.28
C TYR A 195 -0.17 -8.11 -9.02
N ASP A 196 0.58 -9.21 -9.03
CA ASP A 196 0.74 -10.07 -7.86
C ASP A 196 1.39 -9.32 -6.69
N LEU A 197 2.41 -8.49 -6.97
CA LEU A 197 3.04 -7.65 -5.95
C LEU A 197 2.04 -6.69 -5.33
N LEU A 198 1.28 -5.94 -6.14
CA LEU A 198 0.33 -4.97 -5.61
C LEU A 198 -0.84 -5.64 -4.85
N LEU A 199 -1.38 -6.73 -5.39
CA LEU A 199 -2.52 -7.45 -4.78
C LEU A 199 -2.13 -8.16 -3.48
N SER A 200 -0.90 -8.71 -3.38
CA SER A 200 -0.37 -9.21 -2.09
C SER A 200 -0.11 -8.10 -1.07
N HIS A 201 -0.09 -6.83 -1.51
CA HIS A 201 -0.02 -5.64 -0.66
C HIS A 201 -1.37 -4.90 -0.55
N ARG A 202 -2.48 -5.58 -0.92
CA ARG A 202 -3.86 -5.05 -0.87
C ARG A 202 -4.10 -3.78 -1.69
N LEU A 203 -3.22 -3.48 -2.65
CA LEU A 203 -3.37 -2.37 -3.59
C LEU A 203 -3.83 -2.89 -4.97
N GLY A 204 -4.97 -2.43 -5.47
CA GLY A 204 -5.55 -2.87 -6.74
C GLY A 204 -4.99 -2.11 -7.95
N PRO A 205 -4.52 -2.79 -9.03
CA PRO A 205 -4.04 -2.14 -10.26
C PRO A 205 -5.17 -1.60 -11.17
N GLY A 206 -6.35 -1.34 -10.59
CA GLY A 206 -7.59 -1.10 -11.30
C GLY A 206 -7.72 0.26 -11.98
N GLY A 207 -6.77 1.19 -11.78
CA GLY A 207 -6.78 2.51 -12.41
C GLY A 207 -6.50 2.44 -13.93
N ASN A 208 -5.88 1.37 -14.40
CA ASN A 208 -5.55 1.22 -15.82
C ASN A 208 -6.79 0.83 -16.64
N ILE A 209 -7.22 1.71 -17.56
CA ILE A 209 -8.38 1.47 -18.44
C ILE A 209 -8.10 0.51 -19.62
N GLU A 210 -6.86 0.04 -19.76
CA GLU A 210 -6.45 -0.95 -20.77
C GLU A 210 -6.50 -2.40 -20.24
N LEU A 211 -6.98 -2.64 -19.02
CA LEU A 211 -7.12 -4.00 -18.50
C LEU A 211 -8.04 -4.84 -19.41
N THR A 212 -7.51 -5.96 -19.89
CA THR A 212 -8.30 -6.95 -20.63
C THR A 212 -9.25 -7.69 -19.67
N ASP A 213 -10.23 -8.44 -20.20
CA ASP A 213 -11.08 -9.29 -19.35
C ASP A 213 -10.29 -10.32 -18.55
N GLU A 214 -9.24 -10.86 -19.17
CA GLU A 214 -8.34 -11.80 -18.51
C GLU A 214 -7.53 -11.09 -17.42
N ASP A 215 -7.14 -9.83 -17.63
CA ASP A 215 -6.50 -9.04 -16.58
C ASP A 215 -7.43 -8.80 -15.40
N ILE A 216 -8.66 -8.35 -15.66
CA ILE A 216 -9.66 -8.09 -14.63
C ILE A 216 -9.95 -9.38 -13.85
N ALA A 217 -10.28 -10.48 -14.54
CA ALA A 217 -10.58 -11.76 -13.88
C ALA A 217 -9.43 -12.24 -13.00
N TYR A 218 -8.20 -12.22 -13.53
CA TYR A 218 -7.00 -12.61 -12.79
C TYR A 218 -6.79 -11.79 -11.51
N CYS A 219 -6.98 -10.48 -11.59
CA CYS A 219 -6.82 -9.57 -10.45
C CYS A 219 -7.96 -9.74 -9.43
N MET A 220 -9.21 -9.91 -9.89
CA MET A 220 -10.38 -10.12 -9.04
C MET A 220 -10.26 -11.40 -8.19
N GLU A 221 -9.79 -12.50 -8.78
CA GLU A 221 -9.51 -13.76 -8.07
C GLU A 221 -8.46 -13.61 -6.95
N ARG A 222 -7.61 -12.58 -7.06
CA ARG A 222 -6.51 -12.26 -6.15
C ARG A 222 -6.82 -11.12 -5.20
N GLY A 223 -8.08 -10.67 -5.14
CA GLY A 223 -8.53 -9.70 -4.14
C GLY A 223 -8.71 -8.28 -4.65
N MET A 224 -8.54 -8.00 -5.95
CA MET A 224 -8.93 -6.70 -6.51
C MET A 224 -10.42 -6.47 -6.26
N ASN A 225 -10.77 -5.27 -5.82
CA ASN A 225 -12.14 -4.91 -5.45
C ASN A 225 -12.66 -3.61 -6.08
N ALA A 226 -11.82 -2.92 -6.86
CA ALA A 226 -12.18 -1.77 -7.67
C ALA A 226 -11.38 -1.72 -8.99
N PHE A 227 -12.02 -1.30 -10.08
CA PHE A 227 -11.38 -1.01 -11.36
C PHE A 227 -12.16 0.01 -12.18
N LEU A 228 -11.47 0.71 -13.08
CA LEU A 228 -12.06 1.73 -13.95
C LEU A 228 -12.52 1.14 -15.29
N LEU A 229 -13.74 1.50 -15.69
CA LEU A 229 -14.30 1.25 -17.02
C LEU A 229 -13.82 2.32 -18.02
N HIS A 230 -13.73 3.57 -17.55
CA HIS A 230 -13.32 4.70 -18.35
C HIS A 230 -12.86 5.86 -17.47
N VAL A 231 -12.00 6.72 -18.02
CA VAL A 231 -11.63 8.01 -17.44
C VAL A 231 -12.10 9.09 -18.41
N ILE A 232 -13.01 9.93 -17.96
CA ILE A 232 -13.51 11.06 -18.74
C ILE A 232 -12.39 12.11 -18.82
N PRO A 233 -11.97 12.54 -20.03
CA PRO A 233 -10.81 13.40 -20.18
C PRO A 233 -10.98 14.75 -19.49
N ASN A 234 -9.90 15.23 -18.89
CA ASN A 234 -9.79 16.58 -18.36
C ASN A 234 -9.74 17.58 -19.53
N LEU A 235 -10.78 18.41 -19.67
CA LEU A 235 -10.92 19.37 -20.78
C LEU A 235 -9.79 20.40 -20.81
N LYS A 236 -9.32 20.85 -19.64
CA LYS A 236 -8.22 21.82 -19.53
C LYS A 236 -6.91 21.22 -20.07
N ARG A 237 -6.62 19.95 -19.76
CA ARG A 237 -5.46 19.23 -20.32
C ARG A 237 -5.57 19.05 -21.84
N ARG A 238 -6.79 19.07 -22.40
CA ARG A 238 -7.04 19.01 -23.85
C ARG A 238 -7.09 20.37 -24.54
N GLY A 239 -7.16 21.47 -23.79
CA GLY A 239 -7.40 22.79 -24.36
C GLY A 239 -8.79 22.93 -25.00
N GLU A 240 -9.78 22.20 -24.48
CA GLU A 240 -11.17 22.21 -24.93
C GLU A 240 -12.06 22.84 -23.85
N GLU A 241 -13.20 23.43 -24.22
CA GLU A 241 -14.19 23.99 -23.27
C GLU A 241 -15.39 23.06 -23.07
N GLU A 242 -15.66 22.19 -24.04
CA GLU A 242 -16.79 21.27 -24.04
C GLU A 242 -16.44 19.92 -24.67
N TYR A 243 -17.13 18.88 -24.23
CA TYR A 243 -17.08 17.56 -24.84
C TYR A 243 -17.88 17.50 -26.14
N SER A 244 -17.24 17.10 -27.24
CA SER A 244 -17.88 16.98 -28.54
C SER A 244 -19.03 15.96 -28.55
N ALA A 245 -20.00 16.17 -29.45
CA ALA A 245 -21.11 15.24 -29.61
C ALA A 245 -20.66 13.84 -30.09
N SER A 246 -19.56 13.75 -30.86
CA SER A 246 -18.99 12.44 -31.26
C SER A 246 -18.44 11.69 -30.06
N TYR A 247 -17.65 12.36 -29.21
CA TYR A 247 -17.12 11.76 -28.00
C TYR A 247 -18.23 11.26 -27.07
N LYS A 248 -19.27 12.07 -26.84
CA LYS A 248 -20.42 11.65 -26.01
C LYS A 248 -21.11 10.40 -26.56
N ARG A 249 -21.31 10.30 -27.88
CA ARG A 249 -21.90 9.10 -28.52
C ARG A 249 -21.00 7.88 -28.38
N GLU A 250 -19.69 8.03 -28.59
CA GLU A 250 -18.72 6.95 -28.43
C GLU A 250 -18.66 6.45 -26.98
N LEU A 251 -18.70 7.38 -26.01
CA LEU A 251 -18.75 7.03 -24.59
C LEU A 251 -20.01 6.22 -24.27
N VAL A 252 -21.19 6.66 -24.72
CA VAL A 252 -22.44 5.91 -24.52
C VAL A 252 -22.32 4.48 -25.05
N GLN A 253 -21.87 4.31 -26.30
CA GLN A 253 -21.69 2.98 -26.91
C GLN A 253 -20.72 2.10 -26.10
N LYS A 254 -19.63 2.69 -25.61
CA LYS A 254 -18.64 2.00 -24.78
C LYS A 254 -19.24 1.58 -23.44
N LEU A 255 -19.97 2.46 -22.77
CA LEU A 255 -20.61 2.17 -21.48
C LEU A 255 -21.71 1.11 -21.62
N GLU A 256 -22.53 1.16 -22.67
CA GLU A 256 -23.52 0.12 -22.97
C GLU A 256 -22.87 -1.27 -23.15
N SER A 257 -21.70 -1.31 -23.79
CA SER A 257 -20.91 -2.54 -23.92
C SER A 257 -20.47 -3.07 -22.55
N TYR A 258 -19.99 -2.21 -21.66
CA TYR A 258 -19.63 -2.61 -20.31
C TYR A 258 -20.84 -3.05 -19.48
N VAL A 259 -21.98 -2.38 -19.61
CA VAL A 259 -23.22 -2.78 -18.92
C VAL A 259 -23.61 -4.19 -19.32
N ARG A 260 -23.64 -4.50 -20.63
CA ARG A 260 -23.93 -5.86 -21.12
C ARG A 260 -22.93 -6.90 -20.63
N ARG A 261 -21.65 -6.53 -20.52
CA ARG A 261 -20.54 -7.45 -20.17
C ARG A 261 -20.45 -7.72 -18.66
N PHE A 262 -20.61 -6.69 -17.84
CA PHE A 262 -20.31 -6.72 -16.40
C PHE A 262 -21.57 -6.65 -15.51
N GLY A 263 -22.70 -6.18 -16.03
CA GLY A 263 -23.99 -6.21 -15.34
C GLY A 263 -24.39 -7.61 -14.86
N PRO A 264 -24.39 -8.64 -15.74
CA PRO A 264 -24.69 -10.02 -15.34
C PRO A 264 -23.72 -10.62 -14.30
N ARG A 265 -22.54 -10.02 -14.11
CA ARG A 265 -21.57 -10.43 -13.09
C ARG A 265 -21.78 -9.73 -11.75
N GLY A 266 -22.70 -8.75 -11.67
CA GLY A 266 -22.91 -7.92 -10.49
C GLY A 266 -21.74 -6.99 -10.19
N TRP A 267 -20.91 -6.65 -11.17
CA TRP A 267 -19.69 -5.86 -10.94
C TRP A 267 -19.90 -4.35 -11.07
N LEU A 268 -20.98 -3.92 -11.73
CA LEU A 268 -21.29 -2.49 -11.90
C LEU A 268 -21.59 -1.83 -10.55
N ASP A 269 -22.20 -2.56 -9.62
CA ASP A 269 -22.47 -2.07 -8.28
C ASP A 269 -21.26 -2.31 -7.35
N GLY A 270 -20.42 -1.28 -7.22
CA GLY A 270 -19.38 -1.22 -6.18
C GLY A 270 -18.07 -1.93 -6.50
N LYS A 271 -17.80 -2.26 -7.77
CA LYS A 271 -16.48 -2.75 -8.23
C LYS A 271 -15.98 -2.07 -9.51
N ALA A 272 -16.87 -1.69 -10.42
CA ALA A 272 -16.53 -1.06 -11.68
C ALA A 272 -16.97 0.40 -11.69
N TYR A 273 -16.04 1.32 -11.99
CA TYR A 273 -16.26 2.75 -11.87
C TYR A 273 -16.01 3.48 -13.19
N VAL A 274 -16.78 4.53 -13.46
CA VAL A 274 -16.43 5.56 -14.44
C VAL A 274 -15.79 6.71 -13.68
N TYR A 275 -14.51 6.97 -13.97
CA TYR A 275 -13.79 8.10 -13.40
C TYR A 275 -14.15 9.37 -14.17
N ASN A 276 -14.78 10.31 -13.49
CA ASN A 276 -15.18 11.57 -14.09
C ASN A 276 -13.97 12.50 -14.23
N TYR A 277 -14.19 13.71 -14.73
CA TYR A 277 -13.18 14.74 -14.91
C TYR A 277 -12.29 14.86 -13.65
N ASP A 278 -11.02 14.43 -13.80
CA ASP A 278 -9.97 14.47 -12.78
C ASP A 278 -9.62 15.90 -12.32
N GLU A 279 -9.64 16.14 -11.00
CA GLU A 279 -9.37 17.43 -10.35
C GLU A 279 -10.09 18.62 -11.02
N VAL A 280 -11.40 18.48 -11.21
CA VAL A 280 -12.20 19.44 -11.98
C VAL A 280 -12.24 20.84 -11.36
N GLY A 281 -11.85 21.84 -12.15
CA GLY A 281 -11.92 23.27 -11.80
C GLY A 281 -13.36 23.79 -11.74
N ARG A 282 -13.58 24.90 -11.01
CA ARG A 282 -14.92 25.50 -10.81
C ARG A 282 -15.61 25.83 -12.13
N GLU A 283 -14.84 26.25 -13.12
CA GLU A 283 -15.30 26.57 -14.47
C GLU A 283 -15.88 25.36 -15.24
N HIS A 284 -15.50 24.14 -14.86
CA HIS A 284 -15.89 22.90 -15.53
C HIS A 284 -16.86 22.03 -14.71
N TRP A 285 -17.32 22.49 -13.54
CA TRP A 285 -18.34 21.78 -12.76
C TRP A 285 -19.64 21.51 -13.55
N PRO A 286 -20.17 22.45 -14.37
CA PRO A 286 -21.33 22.15 -15.22
C PRO A 286 -21.09 20.98 -16.18
N GLN A 287 -19.91 20.88 -16.76
CA GLN A 287 -19.50 19.81 -17.67
C GLN A 287 -19.34 18.48 -16.94
N ALA A 288 -18.76 18.47 -15.73
CA ALA A 288 -18.67 17.27 -14.91
C ALA A 288 -20.06 16.72 -14.54
N LYS A 289 -21.01 17.60 -14.18
CA LYS A 289 -22.41 17.24 -13.91
C LYS A 289 -23.11 16.67 -15.15
N GLN A 290 -22.92 17.31 -16.31
CA GLN A 290 -23.47 16.81 -17.58
C GLN A 290 -22.93 15.41 -17.91
N MET A 291 -21.65 15.15 -17.65
CA MET A 291 -21.07 13.83 -17.91
C MET A 291 -21.57 12.78 -16.91
N TYR A 292 -21.80 13.14 -15.65
CA TYR A 292 -22.48 12.26 -14.69
C TYR A 292 -23.87 11.87 -15.19
N GLU A 293 -24.70 12.85 -15.59
CA GLU A 293 -26.04 12.59 -16.14
C GLU A 293 -25.99 11.71 -17.40
N LEU A 294 -25.02 11.93 -18.28
CA LEU A 294 -24.82 11.11 -19.47
C LEU A 294 -24.52 9.65 -19.09
N VAL A 295 -23.60 9.41 -18.13
CA VAL A 295 -23.30 8.06 -17.63
C VAL A 295 -24.56 7.41 -17.05
N LYS A 296 -25.30 8.14 -16.21
CA LYS A 296 -26.53 7.66 -15.58
C LYS A 296 -27.68 7.43 -16.57
N SER A 297 -27.71 8.13 -17.71
CA SER A 297 -28.68 7.85 -18.77
C SER A 297 -28.45 6.51 -19.48
N VAL A 298 -27.22 5.96 -19.39
CA VAL A 298 -26.91 4.63 -19.93
C VAL A 298 -27.36 3.53 -18.96
N SER A 299 -27.01 3.67 -17.67
CA SER A 299 -27.49 2.79 -16.60
C SER A 299 -27.31 3.44 -15.24
N GLN A 300 -28.31 3.28 -14.37
CA GLN A 300 -28.24 3.74 -12.97
C GLN A 300 -27.25 2.93 -12.13
N GLU A 301 -26.93 1.70 -12.54
CA GLU A 301 -25.96 0.82 -11.85
C GLU A 301 -24.50 1.29 -12.01
N LEU A 302 -24.19 2.10 -13.03
CA LEU A 302 -22.82 2.59 -13.25
C LEU A 302 -22.42 3.56 -12.13
N ARG A 303 -21.37 3.25 -11.38
CA ARG A 303 -20.81 4.14 -10.36
C ARG A 303 -19.88 5.17 -10.98
N VAL A 304 -20.04 6.44 -10.59
CA VAL A 304 -19.23 7.56 -11.04
C VAL A 304 -18.40 8.10 -9.88
N ILE A 305 -17.07 8.00 -10.02
CA ILE A 305 -16.11 8.59 -9.08
C ILE A 305 -15.71 9.98 -9.53
N GLN A 306 -15.72 10.93 -8.60
CA GLN A 306 -15.36 12.32 -8.83
C GLN A 306 -14.19 12.71 -7.93
N CYS A 307 -13.01 12.87 -8.53
CA CYS A 307 -11.83 13.39 -7.85
C CYS A 307 -11.89 14.91 -7.74
N LEU A 308 -11.56 15.43 -6.55
CA LEU A 308 -11.62 16.84 -6.22
C LEU A 308 -10.42 17.29 -5.39
N ASN A 309 -9.84 18.41 -5.83
CA ASN A 309 -8.79 19.12 -5.09
C ASN A 309 -9.24 20.49 -4.57
N ILE A 310 -10.53 20.82 -4.76
CA ILE A 310 -11.20 22.05 -4.29
C ILE A 310 -12.29 21.64 -3.28
N PRO A 311 -12.13 21.93 -1.97
CA PRO A 311 -13.01 21.41 -0.94
C PRO A 311 -14.51 21.67 -1.15
N GLU A 312 -14.89 22.90 -1.52
CA GLU A 312 -16.30 23.24 -1.73
C GLU A 312 -16.94 22.54 -2.94
N GLY A 313 -16.15 21.85 -3.77
CA GLY A 313 -16.62 21.08 -4.92
C GLY A 313 -17.55 19.94 -4.52
N VAL A 314 -17.34 19.34 -3.34
CA VAL A 314 -18.22 18.26 -2.82
C VAL A 314 -19.65 18.78 -2.66
N LYS A 315 -19.80 19.93 -2.00
CA LYS A 315 -21.10 20.58 -1.85
C LYS A 315 -21.66 21.08 -3.18
N ALA A 316 -20.82 21.70 -4.02
CA ALA A 316 -21.26 22.28 -5.28
C ALA A 316 -21.75 21.23 -6.29
N MET A 317 -21.25 20.00 -6.22
CA MET A 317 -21.60 18.89 -7.10
C MET A 317 -22.43 17.80 -6.43
N ALA A 318 -22.96 18.04 -5.23
CA ALA A 318 -23.79 17.07 -4.51
C ALA A 318 -24.92 16.53 -5.40
N GLY A 319 -25.08 15.20 -5.42
CA GLY A 319 -26.02 14.50 -6.32
C GLY A 319 -25.50 14.20 -7.72
N PHE A 320 -24.26 14.60 -8.05
CA PHE A 320 -23.62 14.34 -9.36
C PHE A 320 -22.32 13.52 -9.25
N ALA A 321 -22.21 12.71 -8.20
CA ALA A 321 -21.20 11.68 -8.01
C ALA A 321 -21.79 10.57 -7.15
N ASP A 322 -21.34 9.33 -7.33
CA ASP A 322 -21.65 8.22 -6.41
C ASP A 322 -20.50 7.96 -5.44
N THR A 323 -19.28 8.34 -5.86
CA THR A 323 -18.05 8.20 -5.09
C THR A 323 -17.26 9.50 -5.11
N TRP A 324 -16.89 9.99 -3.93
CA TRP A 324 -16.10 11.21 -3.75
C TRP A 324 -14.66 10.86 -3.45
N ASP A 325 -13.74 11.19 -4.36
CA ASP A 325 -12.31 11.05 -4.11
C ASP A 325 -11.72 12.40 -3.70
N VAL A 326 -11.20 12.47 -2.47
CA VAL A 326 -10.67 13.70 -1.86
C VAL A 326 -9.33 13.44 -1.19
N TYR A 327 -8.49 14.46 -1.13
CA TYR A 327 -7.21 14.34 -0.44
C TYR A 327 -7.38 14.22 1.07
N VAL A 328 -6.53 13.41 1.72
CA VAL A 328 -6.58 13.15 3.18
C VAL A 328 -6.59 14.43 4.03
N ALA A 329 -5.80 15.45 3.69
CA ALA A 329 -5.78 16.72 4.42
C ALA A 329 -6.97 17.64 4.14
N GLN A 330 -7.77 17.33 3.11
CA GLN A 330 -8.96 18.09 2.73
C GLN A 330 -10.24 17.48 3.27
N TYR A 331 -10.24 16.24 3.74
CA TYR A 331 -11.42 15.50 4.22
C TYR A 331 -12.36 16.35 5.09
N GLU A 332 -11.86 16.97 6.16
CA GLU A 332 -12.69 17.78 7.07
C GLU A 332 -13.25 19.04 6.39
N LYS A 333 -12.48 19.64 5.48
CA LYS A 333 -12.84 20.88 4.79
C LYS A 333 -13.83 20.66 3.65
N THR A 334 -13.87 19.45 3.10
CA THR A 334 -14.78 19.11 1.99
C THR A 334 -16.21 18.83 2.48
N GLU A 335 -16.37 18.59 3.79
CA GLU A 335 -17.63 18.13 4.39
C GLU A 335 -18.14 16.80 3.79
N VAL A 336 -17.24 15.98 3.24
CA VAL A 336 -17.59 14.71 2.57
C VAL A 336 -18.22 13.70 3.54
N GLN A 337 -17.99 13.82 4.84
CA GLN A 337 -18.66 13.02 5.87
C GLN A 337 -20.19 13.12 5.78
N GLN A 338 -20.74 14.27 5.36
CA GLN A 338 -22.17 14.41 5.15
C GLN A 338 -22.64 13.57 3.95
N ARG A 339 -21.83 13.50 2.88
CA ARG A 339 -22.13 12.65 1.72
C ARG A 339 -22.10 11.17 2.09
N VAL A 340 -21.13 10.75 2.91
CA VAL A 340 -21.07 9.39 3.46
C VAL A 340 -22.31 9.09 4.30
N ALA A 341 -22.73 10.01 5.17
CA ALA A 341 -23.96 9.85 5.97
C ALA A 341 -25.23 9.78 5.09
N ASP A 342 -25.23 10.45 3.94
CA ASP A 342 -26.32 10.41 2.95
C ASP A 342 -26.31 9.12 2.08
N GLY A 343 -25.30 8.25 2.24
CA GLY A 343 -25.20 6.96 1.55
C GLY A 343 -24.26 6.94 0.33
N ASP A 344 -23.55 8.03 0.04
CA ASP A 344 -22.50 8.02 -0.98
C ASP A 344 -21.24 7.29 -0.48
N GLU A 345 -20.43 6.84 -1.43
CA GLU A 345 -19.09 6.34 -1.14
C GLU A 345 -18.09 7.52 -1.13
N ALA A 346 -17.06 7.43 -0.29
CA ALA A 346 -15.96 8.39 -0.27
C ALA A 346 -14.63 7.67 -0.15
N TRP A 347 -13.61 8.16 -0.85
CA TRP A 347 -12.27 7.64 -0.91
C TRP A 347 -11.27 8.72 -0.47
N LEU A 348 -10.14 8.29 0.08
CA LEU A 348 -9.02 9.17 0.38
C LEU A 348 -7.88 8.96 -0.61
N ALA A 349 -7.24 10.06 -0.99
CA ALA A 349 -6.05 10.05 -1.81
C ALA A 349 -4.88 10.80 -1.16
N VAL A 350 -3.67 10.43 -1.59
CA VAL A 350 -2.43 11.20 -1.43
C VAL A 350 -1.64 11.20 -2.74
N CYS A 351 -0.87 12.24 -2.99
CA CYS A 351 0.07 12.37 -4.10
C CYS A 351 1.19 13.35 -3.70
N CYS A 352 1.67 14.20 -4.62
CA CYS A 352 2.42 15.42 -4.31
C CYS A 352 1.68 16.41 -3.36
N TYR A 353 0.40 16.17 -3.10
CA TYR A 353 -0.42 16.81 -2.09
C TYR A 353 -1.22 15.74 -1.31
N PRO A 354 -1.45 15.89 0.00
CA PRO A 354 -0.99 16.98 0.85
C PRO A 354 0.49 16.93 1.16
N VAL A 355 1.05 18.09 1.49
CA VAL A 355 2.43 18.19 1.98
C VAL A 355 2.53 18.01 3.48
N ASP A 356 1.40 17.93 4.20
CA ASP A 356 1.39 17.54 5.60
C ASP A 356 1.34 16.01 5.73
N ARG A 357 1.85 15.49 6.85
CA ARG A 357 1.75 14.06 7.17
C ARG A 357 0.28 13.66 7.45
N PRO A 358 -0.12 12.42 7.11
CA PRO A 358 0.71 11.37 6.54
C PRO A 358 0.75 11.44 5.00
N ASN A 359 1.87 11.01 4.43
CA ASN A 359 2.03 10.81 2.99
C ASN A 359 3.19 9.83 2.74
N PHE A 360 3.42 9.44 1.49
CA PHE A 360 4.48 8.52 1.07
C PHE A 360 5.79 9.23 0.68
N PHE A 361 5.98 10.50 1.05
CA PHE A 361 7.25 11.15 0.77
C PHE A 361 8.40 10.41 1.45
N LEU A 362 9.52 10.35 0.74
CA LEU A 362 10.65 9.53 1.14
C LEU A 362 11.28 10.01 2.45
N GLU A 363 11.11 11.28 2.81
CA GLU A 363 11.58 11.84 4.07
C GLU A 363 10.67 11.51 5.26
N TYR A 364 9.42 11.06 5.01
CA TYR A 364 8.45 10.84 6.07
C TYR A 364 8.71 9.55 6.84
N PRO A 365 8.35 9.50 8.14
CA PRO A 365 8.43 8.27 8.91
C PRO A 365 7.72 7.10 8.23
N ALA A 366 8.30 5.89 8.28
CA ALA A 366 7.72 4.73 7.61
C ALA A 366 6.32 4.37 8.14
N ILE A 367 6.04 4.68 9.42
CA ILE A 367 4.73 4.52 10.05
C ILE A 367 3.58 5.21 9.30
N ASP A 368 3.84 6.29 8.56
CA ASP A 368 2.81 7.07 7.87
C ASP A 368 1.99 6.22 6.91
N GLY A 369 2.62 5.27 6.21
CA GLY A 369 1.93 4.35 5.31
C GLY A 369 0.93 3.46 6.05
N ARG A 370 1.29 2.96 7.24
CA ARG A 370 0.41 2.12 8.07
C ARG A 370 -0.75 2.93 8.64
N LEU A 371 -0.49 4.18 9.04
CA LEU A 371 -1.51 5.07 9.61
C LEU A 371 -2.61 5.44 8.61
N LEU A 372 -2.35 5.41 7.30
CA LEU A 372 -3.38 5.67 6.29
C LEU A 372 -4.55 4.68 6.39
N GLY A 373 -4.31 3.41 6.71
CA GLY A 373 -5.39 2.43 6.94
C GLY A 373 -6.26 2.77 8.16
N TRP A 374 -5.63 3.15 9.27
CA TRP A 374 -6.33 3.61 10.48
C TRP A 374 -7.11 4.90 10.25
N ILE A 375 -6.55 5.83 9.47
CA ILE A 375 -7.21 7.07 9.11
C ILE A 375 -8.44 6.79 8.25
N CYS A 376 -8.34 5.90 7.26
CA CYS A 376 -9.50 5.50 6.46
C CYS A 376 -10.61 4.90 7.35
N TRP A 377 -10.26 4.10 8.35
CA TRP A 377 -11.24 3.62 9.32
C TRP A 377 -11.93 4.77 10.08
N GLN A 378 -11.14 5.70 10.62
CA GLN A 378 -11.66 6.81 11.44
C GLN A 378 -12.56 7.76 10.68
N THR A 379 -12.30 7.95 9.39
CA THR A 379 -13.11 8.81 8.53
C THR A 379 -14.35 8.10 7.97
N GLY A 380 -14.49 6.79 8.16
CA GLY A 380 -15.59 6.00 7.60
C GLY A 380 -15.58 5.94 6.07
N VAL A 381 -14.46 6.29 5.42
CA VAL A 381 -14.31 6.19 3.96
C VAL A 381 -14.17 4.73 3.55
N THR A 382 -14.59 4.40 2.35
CA THR A 382 -14.64 3.00 1.86
C THR A 382 -13.63 2.72 0.75
N GLY A 383 -12.74 3.67 0.43
CA GLY A 383 -11.64 3.43 -0.48
C GLY A 383 -10.42 4.32 -0.29
N PHE A 384 -9.33 3.91 -0.91
CA PHE A 384 -8.06 4.60 -0.92
C PHE A 384 -7.44 4.57 -2.33
N GLU A 385 -7.03 5.74 -2.80
CA GLU A 385 -6.45 5.94 -4.11
C GLU A 385 -4.98 6.37 -4.03
N TYR A 386 -4.13 5.81 -4.88
CA TYR A 386 -2.78 6.31 -5.10
C TYR A 386 -2.44 6.36 -6.59
N TRP A 387 -2.01 7.54 -7.06
CA TRP A 387 -1.97 7.86 -8.49
C TRP A 387 -1.00 7.01 -9.31
N SER A 388 0.10 6.50 -8.75
CA SER A 388 1.00 5.59 -9.47
C SER A 388 1.89 4.79 -8.54
N PRO A 389 2.03 3.46 -8.73
CA PRO A 389 2.94 2.65 -7.94
C PRO A 389 4.34 2.54 -8.58
N ASN A 390 4.51 2.94 -9.85
CA ASN A 390 5.71 2.64 -10.65
C ASN A 390 6.11 3.73 -11.65
N SER A 391 5.86 5.02 -11.34
CA SER A 391 6.46 6.13 -12.10
C SER A 391 7.94 6.28 -11.74
N TRP A 392 8.79 5.44 -12.30
CA TRP A 392 10.22 5.39 -11.99
C TRP A 392 11.06 6.56 -12.55
N GLY A 393 10.44 7.45 -13.32
CA GLY A 393 11.09 8.62 -13.90
C GLY A 393 12.22 8.24 -14.86
N GLU A 394 13.34 8.94 -14.75
CA GLU A 394 14.53 8.75 -15.59
C GLU A 394 15.53 7.73 -15.00
N ASN A 395 15.17 7.02 -13.92
CA ASN A 395 16.06 6.03 -13.33
C ASN A 395 16.34 4.87 -14.28
N GLU A 396 17.59 4.43 -14.37
CA GLU A 396 17.99 3.24 -15.13
C GLU A 396 18.51 2.14 -14.19
N GLY A 397 18.34 0.88 -14.61
CA GLY A 397 18.83 -0.28 -13.85
C GLY A 397 17.93 -0.68 -12.68
N PHE A 398 18.53 -1.20 -11.61
CA PHE A 398 17.82 -1.70 -10.42
C PHE A 398 18.35 -1.01 -9.17
N PRO A 399 17.51 -0.79 -8.14
CA PRO A 399 18.02 -0.32 -6.86
C PRO A 399 19.00 -1.33 -6.29
N GLN A 400 19.97 -0.82 -5.53
CA GLN A 400 21.01 -1.63 -4.89
C GLN A 400 21.05 -1.29 -3.40
N LEU A 401 21.94 -1.97 -2.68
CA LEU A 401 22.18 -1.63 -1.28
C LEU A 401 22.49 -0.14 -1.16
N ARG A 402 23.49 0.37 -1.88
CA ARG A 402 23.87 1.81 -1.96
C ARG A 402 24.00 2.11 -3.45
N GLY A 403 22.89 2.40 -4.13
CA GLY A 403 22.82 2.53 -5.58
C GLY A 403 22.55 3.96 -6.04
N ASN A 404 22.55 4.19 -7.36
CA ASN A 404 22.35 5.52 -7.94
C ASN A 404 20.87 5.87 -8.19
N TRP A 405 19.94 5.23 -7.47
CA TRP A 405 18.52 5.50 -7.64
C TRP A 405 18.19 6.91 -7.12
N THR A 406 17.72 7.75 -8.03
CA THR A 406 17.26 9.11 -7.74
C THR A 406 15.82 9.04 -7.24
N ALA A 407 15.61 9.46 -6.00
CA ALA A 407 14.31 9.40 -5.34
C ALA A 407 13.27 10.36 -5.95
N ASN A 408 13.73 11.38 -6.66
CA ASN A 408 12.92 12.44 -7.22
C ASN A 408 12.37 12.04 -8.59
N THR A 409 11.16 11.49 -8.61
CA THR A 409 10.50 11.00 -9.84
C THR A 409 9.32 11.87 -10.26
N PHE A 410 8.87 12.79 -9.41
CA PHE A 410 7.78 13.72 -9.71
C PHE A 410 8.07 15.13 -9.19
N ARG A 411 8.37 16.06 -10.12
CA ARG A 411 8.72 17.46 -9.82
C ARG A 411 9.80 17.51 -8.73
N ASN A 412 9.60 18.22 -7.62
CA ASN A 412 10.53 18.25 -6.48
C ASN A 412 10.02 17.43 -5.27
N TYR A 413 9.03 16.55 -5.45
CA TYR A 413 8.50 15.69 -4.38
C TYR A 413 9.21 14.34 -4.40
N ASN A 414 9.96 14.05 -3.34
CA ASN A 414 10.80 12.87 -3.29
C ASN A 414 9.97 11.66 -2.88
N GLY A 415 10.03 10.58 -3.68
CA GLY A 415 9.25 9.37 -3.45
C GLY A 415 7.83 9.39 -4.01
N ASP A 416 7.30 10.53 -4.47
CA ASP A 416 5.95 10.61 -5.03
C ASP A 416 5.87 9.94 -6.41
N GLY A 417 4.79 9.19 -6.65
CA GLY A 417 4.54 8.46 -7.89
C GLY A 417 5.15 7.08 -7.99
N TYR A 418 5.81 6.57 -6.95
CA TYR A 418 6.19 5.16 -6.90
C TYR A 418 6.22 4.62 -5.47
N LEU A 419 5.76 3.38 -5.34
CA LEU A 419 5.84 2.55 -4.14
C LEU A 419 6.50 1.20 -4.44
N THR A 420 6.84 0.97 -5.71
CA THR A 420 7.54 -0.21 -6.20
C THR A 420 8.79 0.21 -6.96
N TYR A 421 9.72 -0.73 -7.13
CA TYR A 421 10.95 -0.57 -7.88
C TYR A 421 11.07 -1.64 -8.97
N PRO A 422 11.84 -1.39 -10.04
CA PRO A 422 12.18 -2.42 -10.99
C PRO A 422 13.16 -3.39 -10.34
N GLY A 423 12.98 -4.68 -10.59
CA GLY A 423 13.99 -5.70 -10.28
C GLY A 423 14.28 -6.60 -11.48
N PRO A 424 15.29 -7.48 -11.36
CA PRO A 424 15.78 -8.32 -12.44
C PRO A 424 14.67 -9.19 -13.09
N GLY A 425 14.77 -9.42 -14.40
CA GLY A 425 13.85 -10.32 -15.11
C GLY A 425 12.37 -9.92 -15.07
N GLY A 426 12.08 -8.62 -14.90
CA GLY A 426 10.73 -8.11 -14.77
C GLY A 426 10.07 -8.42 -13.42
N ASN A 427 10.85 -8.75 -12.38
CA ASN A 427 10.36 -8.91 -11.01
C ASN A 427 10.32 -7.53 -10.33
N PRO A 428 9.16 -6.91 -10.09
CA PRO A 428 9.13 -5.68 -9.32
C PRO A 428 9.42 -5.95 -7.85
N LEU A 429 9.98 -4.95 -7.17
CA LEU A 429 10.33 -4.98 -5.75
C LEU A 429 9.41 -4.02 -4.98
N ALA A 430 9.00 -4.41 -3.77
CA ALA A 430 8.25 -3.53 -2.89
C ALA A 430 9.17 -2.46 -2.26
N SER A 431 8.58 -1.36 -1.79
CA SER A 431 9.21 -0.44 -0.85
C SER A 431 8.77 -0.74 0.59
N ILE A 432 9.50 -0.23 1.59
CA ILE A 432 9.03 -0.22 2.97
C ILE A 432 7.72 0.57 3.13
N ARG A 433 7.51 1.60 2.29
CA ARG A 433 6.27 2.40 2.27
C ARG A 433 5.07 1.57 1.81
N LEU A 434 5.25 0.74 0.77
CA LEU A 434 4.22 -0.21 0.32
C LEU A 434 3.93 -1.29 1.35
N ALA A 435 4.97 -1.82 2.01
CA ALA A 435 4.81 -2.80 3.08
C ALA A 435 4.02 -2.21 4.25
N ASN A 436 4.35 -0.99 4.71
CA ASN A 436 3.60 -0.33 5.76
C ASN A 436 2.15 -0.03 5.34
N LEU A 437 1.89 0.36 4.08
CA LEU A 437 0.53 0.51 3.58
C LEU A 437 -0.27 -0.80 3.66
N ARG A 438 0.30 -1.92 3.22
CA ARG A 438 -0.34 -3.25 3.35
C ARG A 438 -0.71 -3.52 4.80
N ASP A 439 0.23 -3.35 5.72
CA ASP A 439 0.02 -3.63 7.14
C ASP A 439 -1.11 -2.74 7.70
N GLY A 440 -1.22 -1.48 7.24
CA GLY A 440 -2.32 -0.58 7.62
C GLY A 440 -3.68 -0.99 7.06
N LEU A 441 -3.71 -1.48 5.83
CA LEU A 441 -4.92 -2.04 5.21
C LEU A 441 -5.32 -3.37 5.86
N GLU A 442 -4.37 -4.11 6.43
CA GLU A 442 -4.65 -5.30 7.25
C GLU A 442 -5.22 -4.92 8.62
N ASP A 443 -4.67 -3.90 9.26
CA ASP A 443 -5.22 -3.34 10.50
C ASP A 443 -6.67 -2.85 10.31
N TYR A 444 -7.02 -2.31 9.12
CA TYR A 444 -8.40 -1.95 8.77
C TYR A 444 -9.34 -3.17 8.83
N GLU A 445 -8.90 -4.35 8.42
CA GLU A 445 -9.72 -5.57 8.48
C GLU A 445 -9.96 -6.03 9.92
N TYR A 446 -8.99 -5.83 10.83
CA TYR A 446 -9.19 -6.07 12.27
C TYR A 446 -10.29 -5.15 12.82
N LEU A 447 -10.21 -3.87 12.49
CA LEU A 447 -11.19 -2.87 12.92
C LEU A 447 -12.57 -3.20 12.39
N ARG A 448 -12.66 -3.56 11.10
CA ARG A 448 -13.90 -3.97 10.45
C ARG A 448 -14.52 -5.20 11.11
N LEU A 449 -13.72 -6.24 11.33
CA LEU A 449 -14.18 -7.48 11.95
C LEU A 449 -14.66 -7.24 13.39
N LEU A 450 -13.91 -6.48 14.19
CA LEU A 450 -14.34 -6.14 15.55
C LEU A 450 -15.65 -5.34 15.53
N ALA A 451 -15.80 -4.43 14.57
CA ALA A 451 -17.01 -3.63 14.48
C ALA A 451 -18.24 -4.43 14.10
N GLU A 452 -18.10 -5.42 13.21
CA GLU A 452 -19.19 -6.36 12.89
C GLU A 452 -19.58 -7.22 14.10
N LEU A 453 -18.63 -7.50 15.00
CA LEU A 453 -18.87 -8.32 16.19
C LEU A 453 -19.41 -7.52 17.40
N GLN A 454 -19.03 -6.24 17.56
CA GLN A 454 -19.28 -5.47 18.78
C GLN A 454 -19.76 -4.02 18.57
N GLY A 455 -19.86 -3.54 17.33
CA GLY A 455 -20.23 -2.15 17.02
C GLY A 455 -19.03 -1.20 17.04
N GLU A 456 -19.12 -0.06 17.71
CA GLU A 456 -18.08 0.98 17.60
C GLU A 456 -16.72 0.57 18.21
N VAL A 457 -15.63 0.89 17.51
CA VAL A 457 -14.25 0.54 17.90
C VAL A 457 -13.50 1.77 18.41
N HIS A 458 -13.92 2.33 19.55
CA HIS A 458 -13.37 3.58 20.08
C HIS A 458 -11.85 3.60 20.32
N ILE A 459 -11.25 2.45 20.62
CA ILE A 459 -9.80 2.36 20.90
C ILE A 459 -8.94 2.69 19.68
N ALA A 460 -9.49 2.63 18.47
CA ALA A 460 -8.81 3.09 17.26
C ALA A 460 -8.41 4.57 17.35
N GLY A 461 -9.11 5.36 18.18
CA GLY A 461 -8.81 6.77 18.45
C GLY A 461 -7.44 7.00 19.08
N GLU A 462 -6.85 5.98 19.73
CA GLU A 462 -5.50 6.07 20.28
C GLU A 462 -4.41 6.05 19.19
N VAL A 463 -4.71 5.47 18.01
CA VAL A 463 -3.78 5.43 16.87
C VAL A 463 -4.00 6.64 15.96
N ALA A 464 -5.24 6.89 15.56
CA ALA A 464 -5.61 8.03 14.73
C ALA A 464 -6.90 8.64 15.28
N VAL A 465 -6.91 9.94 15.54
CA VAL A 465 -8.10 10.68 15.98
C VAL A 465 -8.77 11.40 14.80
N SER A 466 -7.98 11.84 13.83
CA SER A 466 -8.44 12.48 12.60
C SER A 466 -7.39 12.31 11.51
N THR A 467 -7.64 12.85 10.31
CA THR A 467 -6.71 12.78 9.17
C THR A 467 -5.35 13.46 9.42
N THR A 468 -5.26 14.34 10.43
CA THR A 468 -4.05 15.11 10.76
C THR A 468 -3.57 14.91 12.20
N ARG A 469 -4.29 14.14 13.02
CA ARG A 469 -3.92 13.84 14.41
C ARG A 469 -3.84 12.35 14.64
N PHE A 470 -2.63 11.83 14.76
CA PHE A 470 -2.33 10.41 14.90
C PHE A 470 -1.02 10.22 15.66
N THR A 471 -0.79 9.01 16.15
CA THR A 471 0.46 8.65 16.83
C THR A 471 1.63 8.60 15.86
N SER A 472 2.84 8.86 16.34
CA SER A 472 4.09 8.55 15.63
C SER A 472 4.91 7.48 16.36
N ASP A 473 4.32 6.80 17.36
CA ASP A 473 4.96 5.76 18.15
C ASP A 473 4.47 4.36 17.72
N PRO A 474 5.33 3.53 17.09
CA PRO A 474 5.01 2.15 16.72
C PRO A 474 4.41 1.31 17.85
N ARG A 475 4.84 1.54 19.10
CA ARG A 475 4.35 0.79 20.28
C ARG A 475 2.87 1.03 20.54
N THR A 476 2.37 2.21 20.19
CA THR A 476 0.94 2.52 20.31
C THR A 476 0.13 1.69 19.31
N VAL A 477 0.58 1.62 18.06
CA VAL A 477 -0.07 0.83 17.00
C VAL A 477 -0.13 -0.65 17.38
N TYR A 478 1.02 -1.24 17.75
CA TYR A 478 1.08 -2.65 18.14
C TYR A 478 0.18 -2.98 19.35
N ARG A 479 0.21 -2.16 20.40
CA ARG A 479 -0.63 -2.37 21.59
C ARG A 479 -2.12 -2.31 21.27
N VAL A 480 -2.55 -1.29 20.52
CA VAL A 480 -3.97 -1.11 20.17
C VAL A 480 -4.45 -2.26 19.28
N ARG A 481 -3.64 -2.66 18.31
CA ARG A 481 -3.90 -3.80 17.43
C ARG A 481 -4.05 -5.12 18.21
N GLU A 482 -3.17 -5.38 19.18
CA GLU A 482 -3.27 -6.56 20.04
C GLU A 482 -4.56 -6.55 20.89
N ILE A 483 -4.94 -5.40 21.45
CA ILE A 483 -6.20 -5.27 22.20
C ILE A 483 -7.41 -5.56 21.30
N ILE A 484 -7.41 -5.06 20.07
CA ILE A 484 -8.47 -5.34 19.09
C ILE A 484 -8.55 -6.83 18.78
N ALA A 485 -7.40 -7.47 18.49
CA ALA A 485 -7.33 -8.89 18.19
C ALA A 485 -7.85 -9.77 19.35
N LEU A 486 -7.48 -9.44 20.59
CA LEU A 486 -8.00 -10.11 21.79
C LEU A 486 -9.52 -9.99 21.90
N LYS A 487 -10.08 -8.80 21.61
CA LYS A 487 -11.54 -8.60 21.63
C LYS A 487 -12.24 -9.41 20.54
N ILE A 488 -11.66 -9.51 19.34
CA ILE A 488 -12.18 -10.34 18.25
C ILE A 488 -12.25 -11.81 18.67
N GLU A 489 -11.14 -12.39 19.16
CA GLU A 489 -11.12 -13.79 19.62
C GLU A 489 -12.15 -14.04 20.72
N GLN A 490 -12.25 -13.13 21.71
CA GLN A 490 -13.22 -13.24 22.79
C GLN A 490 -14.67 -13.16 22.31
N ALA A 491 -14.95 -12.38 21.26
CA ALA A 491 -16.28 -12.28 20.68
C ALA A 491 -16.63 -13.53 19.88
N LEU A 492 -15.69 -14.03 19.06
CA LEU A 492 -15.88 -15.25 18.25
C LEU A 492 -16.05 -16.50 19.12
N ASN A 493 -15.33 -16.62 20.23
CA ASN A 493 -15.49 -17.75 21.14
C ASN A 493 -16.86 -17.73 21.83
N ARG A 494 -17.37 -16.55 22.22
CA ARG A 494 -18.72 -16.40 22.79
C ARG A 494 -19.86 -16.74 21.84
N GLN A 495 -19.62 -16.77 20.52
CA GLN A 495 -20.62 -17.20 19.53
C GLN A 495 -20.63 -18.73 19.30
N LYS A 496 -19.59 -19.43 19.76
CA LYS A 496 -19.45 -20.90 19.64
C LYS A 496 -20.03 -21.65 20.85
N ASP A 497 -20.02 -20.98 22.01
CA ASP A 497 -20.71 -21.40 23.24
C ASP A 497 -22.20 -21.07 23.16
#